data_AF-A0A9E0XNA6-F1
#
_entry.id   AF-A0A9E0XNA6-F1
#
_cell.length_a   1.000
_cell.length_b   1.000
_cell.length_c   1.000
_cell.angle_alpha   90.00
_cell.angle_beta   90.00
_cell.angle_gamma   90.00
#
_symmetry.space_group_name_H-M   'P 1'
#
loop_
_entity.id
_entity.type
_entity.pdbx_description
1 polymer ?
#
loop_
_entity_poly.entity_id
_entity_poly.type
_entity_poly.pdbx_seq_one_letter_code
_entity_poly.pdbx_strand_id
1 'polypeptide(L)'
;MAVMHGTVKLLPHFARNQRTCHFRRLNLTRKAALGEFAHAPVLAASRHFHSKTPLNTAVDSEKQAKMTAFAQPATPMDCRPYCGACCIAPSISSLNKPAGEACRHLDAELRCAIFGQPQRPACCGGLQPSPEMCGESRAQALHWLANLEAATRPG
;
A
#
# COMPACT_ATOMS: atom_id res chain seq x y z
N MET A 1 9.68 6.43 64.91
CA MET A 1 9.93 7.62 64.06
C MET A 1 9.11 7.47 62.80
N ALA A 2 8.09 8.31 62.68
CA ALA A 2 7.18 8.38 61.54
C ALA A 2 7.64 9.50 60.59
N VAL A 3 7.66 9.28 59.27
CA VAL A 3 7.33 10.33 58.29
C VAL A 3 6.80 9.72 56.97
N MET A 4 5.49 9.90 56.78
CA MET A 4 4.76 10.36 55.58
C MET A 4 4.91 9.68 54.19
N HIS A 5 3.87 8.90 53.86
CA HIS A 5 2.90 9.10 52.76
C HIS A 5 3.41 9.67 51.41
N GLY A 6 3.30 8.83 50.37
CA GLY A 6 3.37 9.23 48.96
C GLY A 6 2.44 8.40 48.08
N THR A 7 1.13 8.50 48.31
CA THR A 7 0.09 7.92 47.44
C THR A 7 -0.08 8.77 46.18
N VAL A 8 0.46 8.33 45.05
CA VAL A 8 0.07 8.85 43.72
C VAL A 8 -0.78 7.81 43.00
N LYS A 9 -2.08 7.95 43.27
CA LYS A 9 -3.23 7.89 42.36
C LYS A 9 -3.10 7.04 41.09
N LEU A 10 -3.85 5.94 41.10
CA LEU A 10 -4.45 5.26 39.94
C LEU A 10 -4.88 6.25 38.85
N LEU A 11 -4.58 5.94 37.59
CA LEU A 11 -5.56 5.94 36.51
C LEU A 11 -5.24 4.84 35.48
N PRO A 12 -6.19 3.92 35.21
CA PRO A 12 -6.18 3.02 34.07
C PRO A 12 -6.86 3.66 32.85
N HIS A 13 -6.82 2.96 31.72
CA HIS A 13 -7.56 3.20 30.46
C HIS A 13 -6.95 4.17 29.44
N PHE A 14 -6.07 3.63 28.59
CA PHE A 14 -6.01 4.01 27.18
C PHE A 14 -6.56 2.85 26.33
N ALA A 15 -7.88 2.78 26.26
CA ALA A 15 -8.63 1.90 25.36
C ALA A 15 -9.70 2.77 24.67
N ARG A 16 -9.43 3.17 23.41
CA ARG A 16 -10.34 3.73 22.40
C ARG A 16 -9.44 3.93 21.17
N ASN A 17 -9.68 3.35 20.00
CA ASN A 17 -10.88 3.59 19.23
C ASN A 17 -10.99 2.52 18.12
N GLN A 18 -11.81 1.50 18.33
CA GLN A 18 -12.37 0.68 17.26
C GLN A 18 -13.88 0.65 17.47
N ARG A 19 -14.62 0.87 16.38
CA ARG A 19 -16.07 0.59 16.21
C ARG A 19 -17.06 1.62 16.76
N THR A 20 -17.25 2.69 16.00
CA THR A 20 -18.59 3.29 15.83
C THR A 20 -18.83 3.63 14.35
N CYS A 21 -18.76 2.64 13.47
CA CYS A 21 -19.50 2.66 12.19
C CYS A 21 -20.98 2.44 12.52
N HIS A 22 -21.61 3.49 13.03
CA HIS A 22 -23.02 3.50 13.40
C HIS A 22 -23.73 4.64 12.67
N PHE A 23 -23.60 4.70 11.34
CA PHE A 23 -24.50 5.54 10.54
C PHE A 23 -25.84 4.81 10.42
N ARG A 24 -26.67 5.07 11.43
CA ARG A 24 -28.03 4.60 11.57
C ARG A 24 -28.87 5.17 10.41
N ARG A 25 -29.60 4.27 9.75
CA ARG A 25 -30.79 4.52 8.93
C ARG A 25 -31.66 5.65 9.50
N LEU A 26 -32.25 6.48 8.64
CA LEU A 26 -33.71 6.64 8.48
C LEU A 26 -34.05 7.84 7.57
N ASN A 27 -34.71 7.55 6.45
CA ASN A 27 -35.87 8.26 5.86
C ASN A 27 -36.10 7.68 4.45
N LEU A 28 -36.86 6.59 4.30
CA LEU A 28 -38.34 6.54 4.19
C LEU A 28 -38.92 7.45 3.08
N THR A 29 -39.14 6.82 1.92
CA THR A 29 -40.34 6.88 1.09
C THR A 29 -41.05 8.24 0.89
N ARG A 30 -40.92 8.81 -0.32
CA ARG A 30 -41.99 9.62 -0.93
C ARG A 30 -42.13 9.35 -2.43
N LYS A 31 -43.29 8.79 -2.78
CA LYS A 31 -44.17 9.06 -3.94
C LYS A 31 -43.51 9.08 -5.33
N ALA A 32 -43.75 8.08 -6.18
CA ALA A 32 -44.96 7.96 -7.00
C ALA A 32 -45.20 9.19 -7.90
N ALA A 33 -44.82 9.07 -9.17
CA ALA A 33 -45.45 9.77 -10.28
C ALA A 33 -45.34 8.87 -11.52
N LEU A 34 -46.52 8.50 -12.03
CA LEU A 34 -46.80 7.74 -13.25
C LEU A 34 -46.86 8.69 -14.47
N GLY A 35 -46.82 8.10 -15.67
CA GLY A 35 -47.32 8.68 -16.94
C GLY A 35 -46.19 9.15 -17.87
N GLU A 36 -45.87 8.48 -18.98
CA GLU A 36 -46.63 8.33 -20.25
C GLU A 36 -46.82 9.65 -21.03
N PHE A 37 -46.91 9.52 -22.36
CA PHE A 37 -47.00 10.52 -23.45
C PHE A 37 -45.67 10.84 -24.16
N ALA A 38 -45.35 10.27 -25.33
CA ALA A 38 -45.99 10.34 -26.66
C ALA A 38 -45.27 11.32 -27.60
N HIS A 39 -44.82 10.76 -28.74
CA HIS A 39 -44.69 11.35 -30.08
C HIS A 39 -43.78 12.57 -30.35
N ALA A 40 -42.84 12.34 -31.28
CA ALA A 40 -42.15 13.34 -32.10
C ALA A 40 -43.14 14.22 -32.89
N PRO A 41 -42.75 15.44 -33.36
CA PRO A 41 -42.14 15.53 -34.69
C PRO A 41 -41.16 16.72 -34.94
N VAL A 42 -40.34 16.52 -35.98
CA VAL A 42 -39.62 17.40 -36.93
C VAL A 42 -39.41 18.93 -36.72
N LEU A 43 -38.15 19.30 -37.04
CA LEU A 43 -37.64 20.42 -37.87
C LEU A 43 -37.14 21.75 -37.23
N ALA A 44 -35.96 22.14 -37.76
CA ALA A 44 -35.29 23.46 -37.77
C ALA A 44 -34.54 23.85 -36.47
N ALA A 45 -33.31 24.38 -36.47
CA ALA A 45 -32.50 24.97 -37.52
C ALA A 45 -31.00 24.93 -37.16
N SER A 46 -30.17 24.91 -38.21
CA SER A 46 -28.72 24.99 -38.24
C SER A 46 -28.11 26.14 -37.43
N ARG A 47 -26.96 25.86 -36.79
CA ARG A 47 -25.77 26.74 -36.63
C ARG A 47 -24.65 25.88 -36.01
N HIS A 48 -23.82 25.23 -36.85
CA HIS A 48 -22.40 25.54 -36.98
C HIS A 48 -21.67 25.82 -35.66
N PHE A 49 -21.02 24.80 -35.09
CA PHE A 49 -19.75 25.01 -34.41
C PHE A 49 -18.78 23.86 -34.71
N HIS A 50 -17.84 24.19 -35.60
CA HIS A 50 -16.56 23.56 -35.88
C HIS A 50 -16.27 22.19 -35.24
N SER A 51 -16.17 21.18 -36.11
CA SER A 51 -15.23 20.07 -35.98
C SER A 51 -13.82 20.59 -35.71
N LYS A 52 -13.40 20.54 -34.45
CA LYS A 52 -11.99 20.48 -34.08
C LYS A 52 -11.74 19.12 -33.44
N THR A 53 -11.30 18.19 -34.26
CA THR A 53 -10.44 17.09 -33.82
C THR A 53 -9.25 17.70 -33.05
N PRO A 54 -8.89 17.11 -31.91
CA PRO A 54 -7.57 16.49 -31.86
C PRO A 54 -7.77 15.04 -31.36
N LEU A 55 -7.43 13.99 -32.12
CA LEU A 55 -6.08 13.67 -32.61
C LEU A 55 -5.01 14.24 -31.67
N ASN A 56 -5.05 13.77 -30.44
CA ASN A 56 -3.89 13.60 -29.59
C ASN A 56 -2.89 12.66 -30.29
N THR A 57 -2.23 13.25 -31.29
CA THR A 57 -0.90 12.87 -31.75
C THR A 57 0.04 12.82 -30.57
N ALA A 58 0.70 11.67 -30.41
CA ALA A 58 2.06 11.49 -29.92
C ALA A 58 2.84 12.80 -29.66
N VAL A 59 2.71 13.34 -28.44
CA VAL A 59 3.66 14.25 -27.77
C VAL A 59 3.51 13.84 -26.29
N ASP A 60 4.43 13.16 -25.61
CA ASP A 60 5.89 13.34 -25.56
C ASP A 60 6.48 12.09 -24.85
N SER A 61 6.82 11.04 -25.61
CA SER A 61 7.35 9.78 -25.05
C SER A 61 8.76 9.92 -24.43
N GLU A 62 9.47 11.02 -24.69
CA GLU A 62 10.81 11.25 -24.11
C GLU A 62 10.73 11.95 -22.74
N LYS A 63 9.75 12.84 -22.52
CA LYS A 63 9.60 13.53 -21.23
C LYS A 63 9.09 12.61 -20.11
N GLN A 64 8.36 11.55 -20.44
CA GLN A 64 7.88 10.55 -19.48
C GLN A 64 8.97 9.56 -19.01
N ALA A 65 10.08 9.42 -19.74
CA ALA A 65 11.20 8.58 -19.31
C ALA A 65 12.03 9.19 -18.15
N LYS A 66 11.94 10.51 -17.94
CA LYS A 66 12.75 11.21 -16.93
C LYS A 66 12.10 11.34 -15.55
N MET A 67 10.79 11.07 -15.44
CA MET A 67 10.05 11.09 -14.17
C MET A 67 9.77 9.68 -13.60
N THR A 68 10.04 8.61 -14.36
CA THR A 68 9.85 7.21 -13.92
C THR A 68 11.10 6.56 -13.34
N ALA A 69 12.25 7.26 -13.33
CA ALA A 69 13.52 6.72 -12.83
C ALA A 69 13.55 6.42 -11.31
N PHE A 70 12.57 6.91 -10.53
CA PHE A 70 12.50 6.69 -9.07
C PHE A 70 11.29 5.88 -8.59
N ALA A 71 10.41 5.43 -9.48
CA ALA A 71 9.22 4.66 -9.10
C ALA A 71 8.93 3.60 -10.15
N GLN A 72 9.53 2.42 -9.95
CA GLN A 72 9.33 1.28 -10.83
C GLN A 72 7.91 0.72 -10.65
N PRO A 73 7.13 0.53 -11.73
CA PRO A 73 5.92 -0.27 -11.68
C PRO A 73 6.33 -1.74 -11.55
N ALA A 74 6.45 -2.22 -10.30
CA ALA A 74 6.58 -3.63 -10.03
C ALA A 74 5.35 -4.33 -10.60
N THR A 75 5.52 -5.15 -11.64
CA THR A 75 4.48 -6.13 -11.99
C THR A 75 4.20 -6.94 -10.73
N PRO A 76 2.94 -7.03 -10.28
CA PRO A 76 2.62 -7.74 -9.06
C PRO A 76 2.99 -9.21 -9.26
N MET A 77 3.95 -9.67 -8.48
CA MET A 77 4.30 -11.09 -8.41
C MET A 77 3.95 -11.60 -7.01
N ASP A 78 3.62 -12.87 -6.90
CA ASP A 78 3.47 -13.46 -5.57
C ASP A 78 4.83 -13.63 -4.89
N CYS A 79 4.83 -13.56 -3.55
CA CYS A 79 6.04 -13.79 -2.77
C CYS A 79 6.51 -15.24 -2.97
N ARG A 80 7.76 -15.42 -3.42
CA ARG A 80 8.35 -16.75 -3.60
C ARG A 80 8.58 -17.43 -2.24
N PRO A 81 7.93 -18.57 -1.94
CA PRO A 81 8.15 -19.29 -0.69
C PRO A 81 9.60 -19.79 -0.62
N TYR A 82 10.09 -20.08 0.58
CA TYR A 82 11.46 -20.57 0.83
C TYR A 82 12.59 -19.61 0.42
N CYS A 83 12.29 -18.33 0.15
CA CYS A 83 13.30 -17.34 -0.24
C CYS A 83 14.01 -16.71 0.98
N GLY A 84 13.25 -16.26 1.99
CA GLY A 84 13.76 -15.60 3.19
C GLY A 84 14.55 -14.29 2.97
N ALA A 85 14.74 -13.83 1.73
CA ALA A 85 15.67 -12.73 1.43
C ALA A 85 15.27 -11.42 2.12
N CYS A 86 13.99 -11.05 2.08
CA CYS A 86 13.47 -9.85 2.76
C CYS A 86 13.53 -9.96 4.30
N CYS A 87 13.65 -11.16 4.86
CA CYS A 87 13.81 -11.37 6.30
C CYS A 87 15.27 -11.34 6.75
N ILE A 88 16.24 -11.47 5.83
CA ILE A 88 17.67 -11.56 6.13
C ILE A 88 18.38 -10.26 5.72
N ALA A 89 18.22 -9.83 4.47
CA ALA A 89 19.05 -8.78 3.88
C ALA A 89 18.87 -7.38 4.49
N PRO A 90 17.66 -6.77 4.54
CA PRO A 90 17.51 -5.36 4.92
C PRO A 90 17.71 -5.16 6.42
N SER A 91 18.14 -3.96 6.86
CA SER A 91 18.04 -3.59 8.26
C SER A 91 16.61 -3.12 8.57
N ILE A 92 16.07 -3.52 9.72
CA ILE A 92 14.70 -3.17 10.10
C ILE A 92 14.70 -2.67 11.54
N SER A 93 14.76 -1.35 11.71
CA SER A 93 14.83 -0.70 13.03
C SER A 93 13.63 -1.05 13.93
N SER A 94 12.43 -1.16 13.36
CA SER A 94 11.22 -1.56 14.11
C SER A 94 11.30 -2.97 14.70
N LEU A 95 12.20 -3.82 14.17
CA LEU A 95 12.46 -5.17 14.65
C LEU A 95 13.81 -5.29 15.38
N ASN A 96 14.59 -4.22 15.48
CA ASN A 96 15.99 -4.23 15.93
C ASN A 96 16.82 -5.30 15.20
N LYS A 97 16.57 -5.48 13.90
CA LYS A 97 17.24 -6.49 13.08
C LYS A 97 18.34 -5.82 12.25
N PRO A 98 19.63 -6.16 12.43
CA PRO A 98 20.68 -5.65 11.55
C PRO A 98 20.58 -6.25 10.15
N ALA A 99 21.20 -5.57 9.17
CA ALA A 99 21.29 -6.06 7.81
C ALA A 99 22.11 -7.35 7.75
N GLY A 100 21.68 -8.32 6.95
CA GLY A 100 22.33 -9.63 6.81
C GLY A 100 22.01 -10.65 7.90
N GLU A 101 21.34 -10.26 8.99
CA GLU A 101 20.91 -11.19 10.04
C GLU A 101 19.48 -11.69 9.84
N ALA A 102 19.23 -12.96 10.19
CA ALA A 102 17.91 -13.58 10.13
C ALA A 102 16.94 -12.95 11.13
N CYS A 103 15.75 -12.59 10.66
CA CYS A 103 14.67 -12.10 11.52
C CYS A 103 14.18 -13.19 12.49
N ARG A 104 13.78 -12.80 13.70
CA ARG A 104 13.17 -13.71 14.71
C ARG A 104 11.92 -14.46 14.24
N HIS A 105 11.29 -14.02 13.15
CA HIS A 105 10.09 -14.62 12.58
C HIS A 105 10.39 -15.52 11.37
N LEU A 106 11.66 -15.69 10.99
CA LEU A 106 12.07 -16.60 9.93
C LEU A 106 12.13 -18.02 10.47
N ASP A 107 11.42 -18.95 9.83
CA ASP A 107 11.47 -20.37 10.16
C ASP A 107 12.69 -21.07 9.52
N ALA A 108 12.91 -22.33 9.87
CA ALA A 108 14.01 -23.14 9.31
C ALA A 108 13.84 -23.42 7.80
N GLU A 109 12.63 -23.26 7.26
CA GLU A 109 12.30 -23.43 5.85
C GLU A 109 12.39 -22.10 5.07
N LEU A 110 12.95 -21.04 5.65
CA LEU A 110 13.11 -19.72 5.02
C LEU A 110 11.77 -19.06 4.64
N ARG A 111 10.72 -19.29 5.43
CA ARG A 111 9.43 -18.62 5.34
C ARG A 111 9.22 -17.73 6.56
N CYS A 112 8.46 -16.65 6.37
CA CYS A 112 8.07 -15.79 7.47
C CYS A 112 6.87 -16.40 8.19
N ALA A 113 7.03 -16.77 9.46
CA ALA A 113 5.99 -17.41 10.26
C ALA A 113 4.72 -16.55 10.43
N ILE A 114 4.87 -15.23 10.33
CA ILE A 114 3.77 -14.25 10.44
C ILE A 114 3.37 -13.65 9.09
N PHE A 115 3.70 -14.28 7.96
CA PHE A 115 3.31 -13.81 6.64
C PHE A 115 1.77 -13.71 6.53
N GLY A 116 1.25 -12.54 6.17
CA GLY A 116 -0.20 -12.30 6.04
C GLY A 116 -0.96 -12.12 7.36
N GLN A 117 -0.29 -12.25 8.51
CA GLN A 117 -0.92 -12.07 9.82
C GLN A 117 -0.98 -10.59 10.22
N PRO A 118 -1.98 -10.17 11.02
CA PRO A 118 -2.07 -8.78 11.50
C PRO A 118 -0.93 -8.40 12.46
N GLN A 119 -0.23 -9.37 13.05
CA GLN A 119 0.99 -9.13 13.84
C GLN A 119 2.20 -8.75 12.97
N ARG A 120 2.12 -8.87 11.63
CA ARG A 120 3.23 -8.50 10.74
C ARG A 120 3.42 -6.99 10.74
N PRO A 121 4.64 -6.48 11.04
CA PRO A 121 4.90 -5.05 11.05
C PRO A 121 4.61 -4.39 9.70
N ALA A 122 4.16 -3.14 9.73
CA ALA A 122 3.82 -2.37 8.54
C ALA A 122 4.99 -2.27 7.53
N CYS A 123 6.24 -2.16 8.01
CA CYS A 123 7.41 -2.17 7.11
C CYS A 123 7.53 -3.47 6.30
N CYS A 124 7.30 -4.63 6.93
CA CYS A 124 7.35 -5.91 6.26
C CYS A 124 6.13 -6.15 5.36
N GLY A 125 4.97 -5.60 5.69
CA GLY A 125 3.75 -5.68 4.87
C GLY A 125 3.72 -4.70 3.69
N GLY A 126 4.38 -3.55 3.85
CA GLY A 126 4.53 -2.53 2.80
C GLY A 126 5.56 -2.92 1.73
N LEU A 127 6.52 -3.79 2.05
CA LEU A 127 7.48 -4.31 1.08
C LEU A 127 6.80 -5.31 0.13
N GLN A 128 6.49 -4.83 -1.08
CA GLN A 128 5.86 -5.65 -2.11
C GLN A 128 6.92 -6.41 -2.92
N PRO A 129 6.71 -7.71 -3.20
CA PRO A 129 7.57 -8.48 -4.10
C PRO A 129 7.52 -7.90 -5.53
N SER A 130 8.70 -7.81 -6.17
CA SER A 130 8.87 -7.34 -7.54
C SER A 130 9.90 -8.18 -8.27
N PRO A 131 9.82 -8.36 -9.59
CA PRO A 131 10.72 -9.23 -10.34
C PRO A 131 12.18 -8.80 -10.22
N GLU A 132 12.42 -7.49 -10.15
CA GLU A 132 13.76 -6.93 -9.98
C GLU A 132 14.34 -7.22 -8.58
N MET A 133 13.51 -7.12 -7.53
CA MET A 133 13.94 -7.43 -6.17
C MET A 133 14.07 -8.93 -5.90
N CYS A 134 13.12 -9.73 -6.38
CA CYS A 134 13.07 -11.16 -6.07
C CYS A 134 13.91 -12.00 -7.01
N GLY A 135 14.14 -11.54 -8.24
CA GLY A 135 14.94 -12.23 -9.24
C GLY A 135 14.49 -13.67 -9.52
N GLU A 136 15.37 -14.43 -10.15
CA GLU A 136 15.19 -15.86 -10.44
C GLU A 136 15.67 -16.75 -9.29
N SER A 137 16.52 -16.23 -8.40
CA SER A 137 17.13 -17.01 -7.32
C SER A 137 17.14 -16.27 -5.98
N ARG A 138 17.25 -17.04 -4.88
CA ARG A 138 17.42 -16.48 -3.53
C ARG A 138 18.69 -15.62 -3.43
N ALA A 139 19.78 -16.07 -4.04
CA ALA A 139 21.05 -15.36 -4.04
C ALA A 139 20.91 -13.97 -4.71
N GLN A 140 20.20 -13.92 -5.85
CA GLN A 140 19.93 -12.66 -6.55
C GLN A 140 19.10 -11.71 -5.68
N ALA A 141 18.05 -12.22 -5.02
CA ALA A 141 17.24 -11.39 -4.13
C ALA A 141 18.01 -10.82 -2.93
N LEU A 142 18.88 -11.65 -2.32
CA LEU A 142 19.74 -11.20 -1.22
C LEU A 142 20.72 -10.12 -1.69
N HIS A 143 21.36 -10.33 -2.85
CA HIS A 143 22.32 -9.39 -3.41
C HIS A 143 21.65 -8.06 -3.78
N TRP A 144 20.48 -8.11 -4.41
CA TRP A 144 19.71 -6.93 -4.77
C TRP A 144 19.34 -6.09 -3.53
N LEU A 145 18.78 -6.74 -2.51
CA LEU A 145 18.39 -6.06 -1.25
C LEU A 145 19.60 -5.51 -0.50
N ALA A 146 20.72 -6.23 -0.46
CA ALA A 146 21.95 -5.76 0.17
C ALA A 146 22.51 -4.52 -0.56
N ASN A 147 22.46 -4.48 -1.89
CA ASN A 147 22.88 -3.33 -2.68
C ASN A 147 22.00 -2.11 -2.41
N LEU A 148 20.68 -2.30 -2.34
CA LEU A 148 19.74 -1.23 -2.00
C LEU A 148 20.01 -0.67 -0.59
N GLU A 149 20.22 -1.54 0.39
CA GLU A 149 20.56 -1.14 1.76
C GLU A 149 21.87 -0.33 1.78
N ALA A 150 22.91 -0.79 1.08
CA ALA A 150 24.17 -0.07 0.98
C ALA A 150 24.03 1.30 0.29
N ALA A 151 23.20 1.39 -0.75
CA ALA A 151 22.96 2.63 -1.50
C ALA A 151 22.13 3.65 -0.72
N THR A 152 21.33 3.21 0.24
CA THR A 152 20.40 4.07 1.03
C THR A 152 20.88 4.33 2.46
N ARG A 153 22.05 3.84 2.83
CA ARG A 153 22.65 4.06 4.15
C ARG A 153 22.93 5.55 4.37
N PRO A 154 22.34 6.18 5.40
CA PRO A 154 22.72 7.53 5.80
C PRO A 154 24.16 7.49 6.35
N GLY A 155 25.05 8.26 5.74
CA GLY A 155 26.46 8.40 6.14
C GLY A 155 26.67 9.28 7.37
#